data_AF-A0A2N5XXD7-F1
#
_entry.id   AF-A0A2N5XXD7-F1
#
_cell.length_a   1.000
_cell.length_b   1.000
_cell.length_c   1.000
_cell.angle_alpha   90.00
_cell.angle_beta   90.00
_cell.angle_gamma   90.00
#
_symmetry.space_group_name_H-M   'P 1'
#
loop_
_entity.id
_entity.type
_entity.pdbx_description
1 polymer ?
#
loop_
_entity_poly.entity_id
_entity_poly.type
_entity_poly.pdbx_seq_one_letter_code
_entity_poly.pdbx_strand_id
1 'polypeptide(L)'
;MQNKLSDLNNHLFMQLERLGDEELDQEGIEKEVARTGALVSVTDQIIKNAALQVKGVELMVNHGAFVKRHLKSFPLIEDGSDK
;
A
#
# COMPACT_ATOMS: atom_id res chain seq x y z
N MET A 1 -10.45 5.55 3.00
CA MET A 1 -10.12 4.12 2.79
C MET A 1 -10.43 3.34 4.05
N GLN A 2 -11.09 2.17 3.96
CA GLN A 2 -11.37 1.31 5.12
C GLN A 2 -10.12 0.60 5.67
N ASN A 3 -9.13 0.33 4.81
CA ASN A 3 -7.88 -0.34 5.18
C ASN A 3 -6.73 0.67 5.28
N LYS A 4 -5.88 0.50 6.29
CA LYS A 4 -4.71 1.35 6.61
C LYS A 4 -3.39 0.65 6.26
N LEU A 5 -2.32 1.42 6.12
CA LEU A 5 -0.95 0.86 5.97
C LEU A 5 -0.54 -0.01 7.17
N SER A 6 -1.08 0.26 8.37
CA SER A 6 -0.89 -0.61 9.53
C SER A 6 -1.46 -2.01 9.32
N ASP A 7 -2.61 -2.12 8.63
CA ASP A 7 -3.26 -3.41 8.38
C ASP A 7 -2.44 -4.21 7.37
N LEU A 8 -1.86 -3.53 6.37
CA LEU A 8 -0.92 -4.13 5.42
C LEU A 8 0.29 -4.76 6.13
N ASN A 9 0.92 -4.04 7.06
CA ASN A 9 2.03 -4.59 7.84
C ASN A 9 1.61 -5.83 8.64
N ASN A 10 0.43 -5.80 9.28
CA ASN A 10 -0.08 -6.94 10.03
C ASN A 10 -0.26 -8.17 9.12
N HIS A 11 -0.77 -7.99 7.90
CA HIS A 11 -0.91 -9.09 6.94
C HIS A 11 0.44 -9.64 6.46
N LEU A 12 1.44 -8.79 6.26
CA LEU A 12 2.79 -9.23 5.89
C LEU A 12 3.44 -10.07 7.00
N PHE A 13 3.33 -9.63 8.26
CA PHE A 13 3.83 -10.42 9.40
C PHE A 13 3.06 -11.73 9.56
N MET A 14 1.74 -11.71 9.44
CA MET A 14 0.94 -12.94 9.48
C MET A 14 1.36 -13.93 8.38
N GLN A 15 1.70 -13.44 7.19
CA GLN A 15 2.21 -14.30 6.13
C GLN A 15 3.60 -14.87 6.44
N LEU A 16 4.46 -14.10 7.12
CA LEU A 16 5.76 -14.58 7.60
C LEU A 16 5.59 -15.74 8.60
N GLU A 17 4.70 -15.59 9.58
CA GLU A 17 4.39 -16.64 10.55
C GLU A 17 3.85 -17.90 9.86
N ARG A 18 2.96 -17.74 8.88
CA ARG A 18 2.37 -18.87 8.14
C ARG A 18 3.39 -19.60 7.27
N LEU A 19 4.42 -18.92 6.76
CA LEU A 19 5.52 -19.56 6.05
C LEU A 19 6.47 -20.33 6.99
N GLY A 20 6.56 -19.93 8.25
CA GLY A 20 7.40 -20.56 9.27
C GLY A 20 6.72 -21.70 10.03
N ASP A 21 5.47 -22.03 9.70
CA ASP A 21 4.71 -23.08 10.35
C ASP A 21 5.32 -24.47 10.07
N GLU A 22 5.88 -25.09 11.11
CA GLU A 22 6.56 -26.39 11.04
C GLU A 22 5.59 -27.57 10.79
N GLU A 23 4.28 -27.36 10.93
CA GLU A 23 3.26 -28.38 10.64
C GLU A 23 2.90 -28.45 9.15
N LEU A 24 3.43 -27.56 8.30
CA LEU A 24 3.16 -27.57 6.87
C LEU A 24 3.83 -28.75 6.17
N ASP A 25 3.03 -29.47 5.39
CA ASP A 25 3.53 -30.42 4.41
C ASP A 25 3.99 -29.70 3.12
N GLN A 26 4.52 -30.47 2.17
CA GLN A 26 5.03 -29.92 0.92
C GLN A 26 3.96 -29.12 0.14
N GLU A 27 2.72 -29.60 0.09
CA GLU A 27 1.62 -28.90 -0.58
C GLU A 27 1.25 -27.60 0.15
N GLY A 28 1.26 -27.61 1.48
CA GLY A 28 1.07 -26.44 2.33
C GLY A 28 2.12 -25.36 2.07
N ILE A 29 3.40 -25.75 2.01
CA ILE A 29 4.50 -24.83 1.67
C ILE A 29 4.27 -24.21 0.29
N GLU A 30 3.96 -25.01 -0.72
CA GLU A 30 3.71 -24.51 -2.09
C GLU A 30 2.55 -23.50 -2.13
N LYS A 31 1.46 -23.77 -1.40
CA LYS A 31 0.32 -22.85 -1.28
C LYS A 31 0.70 -21.54 -0.62
N GLU A 32 1.47 -21.57 0.46
CA GLU A 32 1.89 -20.35 1.17
C GLU A 32 2.93 -19.55 0.40
N VAL A 33 3.82 -20.19 -0.36
CA VAL A 33 4.70 -19.50 -1.32
C VAL A 33 3.88 -18.78 -2.40
N ALA A 34 2.90 -19.46 -3.01
CA ALA A 34 2.04 -18.85 -4.03
C ALA A 34 1.23 -17.67 -3.47
N ARG A 35 0.66 -17.83 -2.27
CA ARG A 35 -0.04 -16.75 -1.55
C ARG A 35 0.89 -15.57 -1.26
N THR A 36 2.11 -15.84 -0.82
CA THR A 36 3.11 -14.79 -0.55
C THR A 36 3.41 -13.99 -1.80
N GLY A 37 3.59 -14.64 -2.95
CA GLY A 37 3.78 -13.95 -4.23
C GLY A 37 2.61 -13.02 -4.59
N ALA A 38 1.38 -13.49 -4.43
CA ALA A 38 0.18 -12.67 -4.64
C ALA A 38 0.11 -11.47 -3.67
N LEU A 39 0.43 -11.70 -2.39
CA LEU A 39 0.43 -10.65 -1.36
C LEU A 39 1.47 -9.56 -1.66
N VAL A 40 2.68 -9.94 -2.06
CA VAL A 40 3.73 -8.98 -2.46
C VAL A 40 3.29 -8.13 -3.64
N SER A 41 2.69 -8.75 -4.67
CA SER A 41 2.20 -8.02 -5.84
C SER A 41 1.16 -6.94 -5.49
N VAL A 42 0.21 -7.26 -4.61
CA VAL A 42 -0.79 -6.28 -4.15
C VAL A 42 -0.17 -5.22 -3.25
N THR A 43 0.72 -5.63 -2.34
CA THR A 43 1.47 -4.75 -1.43
C THR A 43 2.24 -3.68 -2.19
N ASP A 44 2.92 -4.07 -3.27
CA ASP A 44 3.68 -3.15 -4.12
C ASP A 44 2.80 -2.06 -4.74
N GLN A 45 1.58 -2.40 -5.17
CA GLN A 45 0.65 -1.41 -5.73
C GLN A 45 0.15 -0.42 -4.66
N ILE A 46 -0.08 -0.91 -3.44
CA ILE A 46 -0.48 -0.05 -2.31
C ILE A 46 0.65 0.92 -1.96
N ILE A 47 1.89 0.43 -1.85
CA ILE A 47 3.06 1.27 -1.55
C ILE A 47 3.30 2.30 -2.66
N LYS A 48 3.19 1.90 -3.94
CA LYS A 48 3.30 2.83 -5.08
C LYS A 48 2.26 3.93 -5.01
N ASN A 49 1.01 3.61 -4.67
CA ASN A 49 -0.04 4.60 -4.50
C ASN A 49 0.28 5.57 -3.34
N ALA A 50 0.70 5.05 -2.19
CA ALA A 50 1.10 5.88 -1.05
C ALA A 50 2.29 6.81 -1.41
N ALA A 51 3.29 6.31 -2.13
CA ALA A 51 4.43 7.11 -2.59
C ALA A 51 4.00 8.22 -3.57
N LEU A 52 3.02 7.95 -4.44
CA LEU A 52 2.45 8.98 -5.32
C LEU A 52 1.74 10.08 -4.53
N GLN A 53 1.02 9.73 -3.45
CA GLN A 53 0.39 10.71 -2.58
C GLN A 53 1.44 11.60 -1.89
N VAL A 54 2.50 11.01 -1.33
CA VAL A 54 3.61 11.76 -0.71
C VAL A 54 4.25 12.71 -1.72
N LYS A 55 4.54 12.24 -2.94
CA LYS A 55 5.06 13.09 -4.02
C LYS A 55 4.11 14.25 -4.37
N GLY A 56 2.80 14.00 -4.36
CA GLY A 56 1.78 15.03 -4.53
C GLY A 56 1.87 16.11 -3.44
N VAL A 57 2.03 15.71 -2.19
CA VAL A 57 2.23 16.63 -1.05
C VAL A 57 3.53 17.40 -1.18
N GLU A 58 4.65 16.76 -1.53
CA GLU A 58 5.93 17.43 -1.77
C GLU A 58 5.82 18.50 -2.87
N LEU A 59 5.14 18.20 -3.97
CA LEU A 59 4.89 19.17 -5.04
C LEU A 59 4.05 20.35 -4.55
N MET A 60 3.03 20.12 -3.72
CA MET A 60 2.25 21.20 -3.10
C MET A 60 3.13 22.10 -2.22
N VAL A 61 3.98 21.51 -1.38
CA VAL A 61 4.87 22.24 -0.47
C VAL A 61 5.89 23.08 -1.25
N ASN A 62 6.50 22.51 -2.29
CA ASN A 62 7.57 23.15 -3.04
C ASN A 62 7.09 24.21 -4.04
N HIS A 63 5.88 24.10 -4.57
CA HIS A 63 5.38 24.95 -5.65
C HIS A 63 4.08 25.71 -5.33
N GLY A 64 3.49 25.51 -4.15
CA GLY A 64 2.40 26.33 -3.61
C GLY A 64 1.11 26.34 -4.45
N ALA A 65 0.47 27.51 -4.54
CA ALA A 65 -0.89 27.68 -5.11
C ALA A 65 -1.02 27.28 -6.59
N PHE A 66 0.08 27.29 -7.35
CA PHE A 66 0.11 26.88 -8.76
C PHE A 66 -0.32 25.40 -8.92
N VAL A 67 0.19 24.54 -8.04
CA VAL A 67 -0.12 23.11 -8.08
C VAL A 67 -1.50 22.85 -7.49
N LYS A 68 -1.92 23.58 -6.44
CA LYS A 68 -3.25 23.45 -5.85
C LYS A 68 -4.39 23.67 -6.86
N ARG A 69 -4.22 24.60 -7.81
CA ARG A 69 -5.19 24.87 -8.89
C ARG A 69 -5.36 23.69 -9.86
N HIS A 70 -4.30 22.91 -10.06
CA HIS A 70 -4.27 21.76 -10.98
C HIS A 70 -4.47 20.40 -10.27
N LEU A 71 -4.24 20.34 -8.95
CA LEU A 71 -4.40 19.13 -8.14
C LEU A 71 -5.85 18.69 -7.97
N LYS A 72 -6.81 19.63 -7.95
CA LYS A 72 -8.25 19.31 -7.96
C LYS A 72 -8.69 18.51 -9.20
N SER A 73 -7.86 18.48 -10.24
CA SER A 73 -8.08 17.70 -11.47
C SER A 73 -7.54 16.26 -11.38
N PHE A 74 -6.75 15.93 -10.35
CA PHE A 74 -6.18 14.60 -10.17
C PHE A 74 -7.04 13.76 -9.22
N PRO A 75 -7.78 12.76 -9.72
CA PRO A 75 -8.82 12.04 -8.97
C PRO A 75 -8.30 11.16 -7.81
N LEU A 76 -6.98 11.08 -7.60
CA LEU A 76 -6.34 10.23 -6.59
C LEU A 76 -5.77 11.00 -5.39
N ILE A 77 -5.79 12.34 -5.42
CA ILE A 77 -5.34 13.17 -4.32
C ILE A 77 -6.55 13.98 -3.85
N GLU A 78 -7.34 13.37 -2.96
CA GLU A 78 -8.40 14.10 -2.26
C GLU A 78 -7.75 15.17 -1.38
N ASP A 79 -8.15 16.43 -1.57
CA ASP A 79 -7.75 17.53 -0.69
C ASP A 79 -8.39 17.27 0.69
N GLY A 80 -7.57 16.90 1.68
CA GLY A 80 -8.02 16.63 3.04
C GLY A 80 -8.61 17.85 3.77
N SER A 81 -8.66 19.01 3.12
CA SER A 81 -9.27 20.24 3.65
C SER A 81 -10.80 20.30 3.52
N ASP A 82 -11.45 19.33 2.87
CA ASP A 82 -12.92 19.26 2.76
C ASP A 82 -13.58 18.49 3.94
N LYS A 83 -12.91 18.43 5.10
CA LYS A 83 -13.49 18.01 6.38
C LYS A 83 -13.40 19.10 7.42
#